data_AF-A0A6G0WSQ7-F1
#
_entry.id   AF-A0A6G0WSQ7-F1
#
_cell.length_a   1.000
_cell.length_b   1.000
_cell.length_c   1.000
_cell.angle_alpha   90.00
_cell.angle_beta   90.00
_cell.angle_gamma   90.00
#
_symmetry.space_group_name_H-M   'P 1'
#
loop_
_entity.id
_entity.type
_entity.pdbx_description
1 polymer ?
#
loop_
_entity_poly.entity_id
_entity_poly.type
_entity_poly.pdbx_seq_one_letter_code
_entity_poly.pdbx_strand_id
1 'polypeptide(L)'
;MRWLNLGNGEWGRRMQDDLTDAVEWAVQSGVVDKSRVAIYGRSYGGYAAFAGLAFTPDVYACGVDVVGPSNIKTLLAATPPNWDHMRKVFAVRIGNVLEDDAVNMRMSPLFHVDKVKRPLLIGQGANDPRVAQSESDQIAR
;
A
#
# COMPACT_ATOMS: atom_id res chain seq x y z
N MET A 1 16.14 11.26 12.20
CA MET A 1 15.31 11.33 10.96
C MET A 1 15.86 10.50 9.79
N ARG A 2 17.05 9.87 9.86
CA ARG A 2 17.64 9.09 8.74
C ARG A 2 16.70 8.04 8.17
N TRP A 3 16.22 7.10 8.99
CA TRP A 3 15.35 5.99 8.56
C TRP A 3 14.05 6.48 7.93
N LEU A 4 13.39 7.45 8.56
CA LEU A 4 12.16 8.04 8.03
C LEU A 4 12.36 8.63 6.62
N ASN A 5 13.50 9.26 6.35
CA ASN A 5 13.77 9.91 5.07
C ASN A 5 14.22 8.93 3.98
N LEU A 6 14.69 7.73 4.33
CA LEU A 6 14.98 6.69 3.36
C LEU A 6 13.70 6.18 2.67
N GLY A 7 12.53 6.33 3.30
CA GLY A 7 11.24 5.99 2.71
C GLY A 7 10.65 7.05 1.77
N ASN A 8 11.32 8.20 1.58
CA ASN A 8 10.81 9.24 0.69
C ASN A 8 10.83 8.76 -0.77
N GLY A 9 9.67 8.76 -1.42
CA GLY A 9 9.51 8.29 -2.81
C GLY A 9 9.55 6.76 -2.95
N GLU A 10 9.51 6.02 -1.84
CA GLU A 10 9.69 4.57 -1.82
C GLU A 10 8.42 3.78 -1.52
N TRP A 11 7.25 4.42 -1.57
CA TRP A 11 5.96 3.73 -1.52
C TRP A 11 5.90 2.71 -2.66
N GLY A 12 5.62 1.45 -2.32
CA GLY A 12 5.58 0.35 -3.31
C GLY A 12 6.96 -0.03 -3.88
N ARG A 13 8.04 0.42 -3.26
CA ARG A 13 9.43 0.10 -3.62
C ARG A 13 10.18 -0.41 -2.39
N ARG A 14 11.27 0.24 -1.97
CA ARG A 14 12.11 -0.21 -0.85
C ARG A 14 11.34 -0.40 0.45
N MET A 15 10.27 0.38 0.67
CA MET A 15 9.41 0.18 1.84
C MET A 15 8.64 -1.16 1.80
N GLN A 16 8.34 -1.69 0.61
CA GLN A 16 7.73 -3.00 0.42
C GLN A 16 8.78 -4.11 0.48
N ASP A 17 10.00 -3.85 -0.02
CA ASP A 17 11.14 -4.76 0.11
C ASP A 17 11.42 -5.03 1.60
N ASP A 18 11.43 -3.99 2.45
CA ASP A 18 11.60 -4.14 3.90
C ASP A 18 10.57 -5.11 4.53
N LEU A 19 9.32 -5.10 4.04
CA LEU A 19 8.26 -6.01 4.52
C LEU A 19 8.45 -7.44 4.00
N THR A 20 8.97 -7.60 2.79
CA THR A 20 9.25 -8.90 2.19
C THR A 20 10.47 -9.54 2.86
N ASP A 21 11.54 -8.77 3.04
CA ASP A 21 12.78 -9.18 3.72
C ASP A 21 12.49 -9.63 5.16
N ALA A 22 11.58 -8.94 5.87
CA ALA A 22 11.16 -9.35 7.21
C ALA A 22 10.49 -10.73 7.23
N VAL A 23 9.68 -11.05 6.20
CA VAL A 23 9.06 -12.38 6.06
C VAL A 23 10.11 -13.42 5.72
N GLU A 24 11.00 -13.12 4.77
CA GLU A 24 12.07 -14.04 4.37
C GLU A 24 12.97 -14.38 5.55
N TRP A 25 13.37 -13.37 6.33
CA TRP A 25 14.14 -13.55 7.55
C TRP A 25 13.41 -14.45 8.56
N ALA A 26 12.11 -14.21 8.79
CA ALA A 26 11.32 -15.00 9.74
C ALA A 26 11.20 -16.47 9.31
N VAL A 27 11.05 -16.72 8.01
CA VAL A 27 11.03 -18.07 7.42
C VAL A 27 12.40 -18.76 7.58
N GLN A 28 13.48 -18.07 7.19
CA GLN A 28 14.84 -18.61 7.29
C GLN A 28 15.26 -18.90 8.74
N SER A 29 14.77 -18.09 9.68
CA SER A 29 15.02 -18.28 11.11
C SER A 29 14.16 -19.37 11.75
N GLY A 30 13.25 -19.99 11.00
CA GLY A 30 12.36 -21.05 11.49
C GLY A 30 11.23 -20.55 12.42
N VAL A 31 11.00 -19.24 12.49
CA VAL A 31 9.99 -18.63 13.37
C VAL A 31 8.59 -18.81 12.79
N VAL A 32 8.48 -18.79 11.45
CA VAL A 32 7.20 -18.92 10.74
C VAL A 32 7.29 -19.95 9.62
N ASP A 33 6.17 -20.61 9.36
CA ASP A 33 5.97 -21.45 8.19
C ASP A 33 5.68 -20.56 6.98
N LYS A 34 6.49 -20.68 5.92
CA LYS A 34 6.36 -19.90 4.68
C LYS A 34 4.94 -19.95 4.09
N SER A 35 4.25 -21.06 4.24
CA SER A 35 2.89 -21.24 3.69
C SER A 35 1.79 -20.59 4.53
N ARG A 36 2.12 -20.06 5.72
CA ARG A 36 1.14 -19.56 6.71
C ARG A 36 1.40 -18.11 7.15
N VAL A 37 1.98 -17.29 6.27
CA VAL A 37 2.22 -15.87 6.53
C VAL A 37 1.12 -15.01 5.91
N ALA A 38 0.48 -14.15 6.71
CA ALA A 38 -0.50 -13.17 6.24
C ALA A 38 0.04 -11.75 6.40
N ILE A 39 -0.36 -10.84 5.51
CA ILE A 39 -0.07 -9.40 5.63
C ILE A 39 -1.33 -8.64 6.04
N TYR A 40 -1.21 -7.78 7.04
CA TYR A 40 -2.32 -6.96 7.54
C TYR A 40 -1.84 -5.53 7.72
N GLY A 41 -2.71 -4.58 7.41
CA GLY A 41 -2.49 -3.22 7.88
C GLY A 41 -3.68 -2.31 7.70
N ARG A 42 -3.55 -1.10 8.27
CA ARG A 42 -4.55 -0.04 8.20
C ARG A 42 -3.98 1.23 7.61
N SER A 43 -4.76 1.95 6.78
CA SER A 43 -4.33 3.19 6.11
C SER A 43 -3.11 2.92 5.20
N TYR A 44 -1.96 3.56 5.42
CA TYR A 44 -0.73 3.17 4.71
C TYR A 44 -0.42 1.67 4.85
N GLY A 45 -0.71 1.07 6.00
CA GLY A 45 -0.55 -0.37 6.17
C GLY A 45 -1.54 -1.19 5.33
N GLY A 46 -2.73 -0.66 5.05
CA GLY A 46 -3.71 -1.30 4.16
C GLY A 46 -3.22 -1.28 2.72
N TYR A 47 -2.70 -0.13 2.28
CA TYR A 47 -1.95 -0.02 1.03
C TYR A 47 -0.79 -1.03 0.97
N ALA A 48 0.02 -1.13 2.02
CA ALA A 48 1.16 -2.04 2.06
C ALA A 48 0.74 -3.53 2.05
N ALA A 49 -0.42 -3.85 2.63
CA ALA A 49 -1.01 -5.19 2.56
C ALA A 49 -1.46 -5.53 1.13
N PHE A 50 -2.19 -4.62 0.47
CA PHE A 50 -2.60 -4.82 -0.92
C PHE A 50 -1.40 -4.84 -1.87
N ALA A 51 -0.44 -3.92 -1.69
CA ALA A 51 0.82 -3.88 -2.43
C ALA A 51 1.66 -5.14 -2.25
N GLY A 52 1.69 -5.74 -1.05
CA GLY A 52 2.32 -7.04 -0.83
C GLY A 52 1.71 -8.13 -1.70
N LEU A 53 0.38 -8.21 -1.78
CA LEU A 53 -0.28 -9.20 -2.63
C LEU A 53 -0.10 -8.91 -4.14
N ALA A 54 -0.02 -7.65 -4.54
CA ALA A 54 0.08 -7.25 -5.94
C ALA A 54 1.53 -7.32 -6.48
N PHE A 55 2.51 -6.91 -5.69
CA PHE A 55 3.92 -6.81 -6.09
C PHE A 55 4.72 -8.07 -5.75
N THR A 56 4.35 -8.79 -4.69
CA THR A 56 4.99 -10.04 -4.26
C THR A 56 3.96 -11.17 -4.07
N PRO A 57 3.25 -11.58 -5.14
CA PRO A 57 2.04 -12.42 -5.06
C PRO A 57 2.25 -13.84 -4.51
N ASP A 58 3.51 -14.27 -4.38
CA ASP A 58 3.90 -15.59 -3.91
C ASP A 58 4.47 -15.59 -2.48
N VAL A 59 4.61 -14.42 -1.84
CA VAL A 59 5.17 -14.29 -0.47
C VAL A 59 4.13 -14.55 0.61
N TYR A 60 2.92 -14.02 0.45
CA TYR A 60 1.86 -14.07 1.46
C TYR A 60 0.80 -15.10 1.11
N ALA A 61 0.23 -15.77 2.11
CA ALA A 61 -0.89 -16.68 1.96
C ALA A 61 -2.23 -15.95 1.77
N CYS A 62 -2.39 -14.80 2.42
CA CYS A 62 -3.53 -13.89 2.29
C CYS A 62 -3.18 -12.49 2.78
N GLY A 63 -4.05 -11.52 2.50
CA GLY A 63 -3.92 -10.14 2.96
C GLY A 63 -5.19 -9.60 3.58
N VAL A 64 -5.03 -8.59 4.43
CA VAL A 64 -6.13 -7.81 5.01
C VAL A 64 -5.81 -6.33 4.89
N ASP A 65 -6.58 -5.65 4.06
CA ASP A 65 -6.51 -4.21 3.84
C ASP A 65 -7.64 -3.52 4.61
N VAL A 66 -7.28 -2.65 5.56
CA VAL A 66 -8.24 -1.80 6.27
C VAL A 66 -8.03 -0.34 5.91
N VAL A 67 -9.01 0.29 5.26
CA VAL A 67 -8.96 1.69 4.81
C VAL A 67 -7.67 2.08 4.08
N GLY A 68 -7.11 1.16 3.30
CA GLY A 68 -5.92 1.37 2.49
C GLY A 68 -6.23 2.08 1.17
N PRO A 69 -5.40 3.07 0.77
CA PRO A 69 -5.48 3.59 -0.58
C PRO A 69 -4.97 2.56 -1.57
N SER A 70 -5.64 2.44 -2.71
CA SER A 70 -5.26 1.50 -3.77
C SER A 70 -4.71 2.22 -5.01
N ASN A 71 -5.05 3.50 -5.18
CA ASN A 71 -4.49 4.38 -6.20
C ASN A 71 -4.04 5.71 -5.58
N ILE A 72 -2.73 5.97 -5.65
CA ILE A 72 -2.10 7.10 -5.01
C ILE A 72 -2.54 8.43 -5.64
N LYS A 73 -2.77 8.46 -6.96
CA LYS A 73 -3.29 9.66 -7.64
C LYS A 73 -4.69 10.02 -7.16
N THR A 74 -5.60 9.04 -7.02
CA THR A 74 -6.97 9.29 -6.54
C THR A 74 -6.99 9.64 -5.05
N LEU A 75 -6.14 9.01 -4.22
CA LEU A 75 -5.93 9.42 -2.83
C LEU A 75 -5.54 10.90 -2.71
N LEU A 76 -4.53 11.33 -3.48
CA LEU A 76 -4.03 12.70 -3.43
C LEU A 76 -5.03 13.71 -4.00
N ALA A 77 -5.77 13.32 -5.05
CA ALA A 77 -6.84 14.14 -5.61
C ALA A 77 -8.02 14.32 -4.62
N ALA A 78 -8.36 13.28 -3.86
CA ALA A 78 -9.44 13.30 -2.87
C ALA A 78 -9.06 13.97 -1.54
N THR A 79 -7.79 14.32 -1.34
CA THR A 79 -7.33 14.97 -0.10
C THR A 79 -8.03 16.32 0.10
N PRO A 80 -8.64 16.61 1.27
CA PRO A 80 -9.37 17.86 1.48
C PRO A 80 -8.51 19.13 1.28
N PRO A 81 -9.09 20.28 0.86
CA PRO A 81 -8.35 21.53 0.71
C PRO A 81 -7.73 22.05 2.03
N ASN A 82 -8.39 21.84 3.17
CA ASN A 82 -7.87 22.26 4.47
C ASN A 82 -6.68 21.40 4.98
N TRP A 83 -6.18 20.46 4.17
CA TRP A 83 -5.04 19.59 4.47
C TRP A 83 -3.73 20.05 3.81
N ASP A 84 -3.56 21.35 3.55
CA ASP A 84 -2.38 21.92 2.88
C ASP A 84 -1.03 21.48 3.48
N HIS A 85 -0.94 21.38 4.80
CA HIS A 85 0.26 20.86 5.46
C HIS A 85 0.55 19.40 5.03
N MET A 86 -0.47 18.56 5.02
CA MET A 86 -0.32 17.16 4.60
C MET A 86 0.02 17.04 3.11
N ARG A 87 -0.52 17.92 2.25
CA ARG A 87 -0.14 17.96 0.83
C ARG A 87 1.36 18.21 0.65
N LYS A 88 1.95 19.13 1.42
CA LYS A 88 3.42 19.38 1.41
C LYS A 88 4.20 18.15 1.90
N VAL A 89 3.70 17.48 2.92
CA VAL A 89 4.30 16.23 3.40
C VAL A 89 4.23 15.15 2.31
N PHE A 90 3.09 14.94 1.67
CA PHE A 90 2.93 13.97 0.60
C PHE A 90 3.81 14.26 -0.62
N ALA A 91 3.98 15.53 -0.98
CA ALA A 91 4.90 15.90 -2.06
C ALA A 91 6.34 15.43 -1.79
N VAL A 92 6.79 15.44 -0.52
CA VAL A 92 8.10 14.92 -0.13
C VAL A 92 8.10 13.40 0.04
N ARG A 93 7.05 12.83 0.63
CA ARG A 93 7.00 11.40 0.98
C ARG A 93 6.69 10.50 -0.20
N ILE A 94 5.87 10.96 -1.14
CA ILE A 94 5.34 10.17 -2.25
C ILE A 94 5.94 10.67 -3.58
N GLY A 95 6.16 11.98 -3.71
CA GLY A 95 6.65 12.59 -4.94
C GLY A 95 5.53 13.09 -5.86
N ASN A 96 5.87 13.40 -7.11
CA ASN A 96 4.97 14.06 -8.06
C ASN A 96 4.02 13.08 -8.78
N VAL A 97 3.21 12.34 -8.03
CA VAL A 97 2.29 11.32 -8.58
C VAL A 97 1.16 11.92 -9.41
N LEU A 98 0.76 13.17 -9.12
CA LEU A 98 -0.35 13.82 -9.81
C LEU A 98 -0.03 14.08 -11.29
N GLU A 99 1.21 14.47 -11.58
CA GLU A 99 1.68 14.84 -12.92
C GLU A 99 2.48 13.73 -13.63
N ASP A 100 2.78 12.62 -12.95
CA ASP A 100 3.57 11.51 -13.50
C ASP A 100 2.80 10.18 -13.38
N ASP A 101 2.10 9.82 -14.47
CA ASP A 101 1.31 8.60 -14.53
C ASP A 101 2.17 7.34 -14.44
N ALA A 102 3.42 7.35 -14.93
CA ALA A 102 4.31 6.19 -14.82
C ALA A 102 4.71 5.95 -13.36
N VAL A 103 4.97 7.01 -12.60
CA VAL A 103 5.17 6.93 -11.15
C VAL A 103 3.91 6.44 -10.46
N ASN A 104 2.73 6.96 -10.81
CA ASN A 104 1.47 6.51 -10.22
C ASN A 104 1.21 5.02 -10.47
N MET A 105 1.35 4.57 -11.72
CA MET A 105 1.13 3.18 -12.11
C MET A 105 2.08 2.22 -11.40
N ARG A 106 3.33 2.64 -11.18
CA ARG A 106 4.30 1.83 -10.43
C ARG A 106 3.95 1.73 -8.95
N MET A 107 3.54 2.83 -8.30
CA MET A 107 3.27 2.85 -6.86
C MET A 107 1.91 2.25 -6.51
N SER A 108 0.91 2.45 -7.35
CA SER A 108 -0.47 2.08 -7.03
C SER A 108 -0.74 0.60 -7.29
N PRO A 109 -1.03 -0.22 -6.25
CA PRO A 109 -1.30 -1.66 -6.43
C PRO A 109 -2.54 -1.95 -7.27
N LEU A 110 -3.46 -0.97 -7.42
CA LEU A 110 -4.64 -1.10 -8.29
C LEU A 110 -4.27 -1.50 -9.73
N PHE A 111 -3.18 -0.99 -10.29
CA PHE A 111 -2.76 -1.29 -11.67
C PHE A 111 -2.09 -2.66 -11.83
N HIS A 112 -1.96 -3.42 -10.74
CA HIS A 112 -1.32 -4.74 -10.70
C HIS A 112 -2.24 -5.78 -10.07
N VAL A 113 -3.55 -5.48 -10.01
CA VAL A 113 -4.57 -6.38 -9.43
C VAL A 113 -4.63 -7.73 -10.14
N ASP A 114 -4.28 -7.77 -11.44
CA ASP A 114 -4.18 -8.97 -12.26
C ASP A 114 -3.12 -9.97 -11.75
N LYS A 115 -2.15 -9.48 -10.98
CA LYS A 115 -1.08 -10.31 -10.40
C LYS A 115 -1.48 -10.92 -9.05
N VAL A 116 -2.56 -10.47 -8.43
CA VAL A 116 -2.99 -10.95 -7.11
C VAL A 116 -3.52 -12.37 -7.22
N LYS A 117 -2.79 -13.33 -6.62
CA LYS A 117 -3.14 -14.76 -6.64
C LYS A 117 -3.80 -15.25 -5.34
N ARG A 118 -3.96 -14.37 -4.35
CA ARG A 118 -4.23 -14.74 -2.96
C ARG A 118 -5.44 -13.97 -2.43
N PRO A 119 -6.23 -14.56 -1.49
CA PRO A 119 -7.38 -13.87 -0.93
C PRO A 119 -6.99 -12.55 -0.23
N LEU A 120 -7.79 -11.52 -0.48
CA LEU A 120 -7.70 -10.21 0.16
C LEU A 120 -9.04 -9.90 0.85
N LEU A 121 -9.01 -9.65 2.16
CA LEU A 121 -10.13 -9.07 2.89
C LEU A 121 -10.00 -7.55 2.89
N ILE A 122 -11.06 -6.84 2.51
CA ILE A 122 -11.09 -5.37 2.50
C ILE A 122 -12.09 -4.86 3.54
N GLY A 123 -11.63 -4.00 4.45
CA GLY A 123 -12.44 -3.33 5.45
C GLY A 123 -12.42 -1.81 5.26
N GLN A 124 -13.55 -1.21 4.87
CA GLN A 124 -13.66 0.21 4.58
C GLN A 124 -14.78 0.88 5.37
N GLY A 125 -14.49 2.05 5.92
CA GLY A 125 -15.53 2.93 6.48
C GLY A 125 -16.16 3.78 5.38
N ALA A 126 -17.49 3.71 5.22
CA ALA A 126 -18.21 4.50 4.21
C ALA A 126 -18.05 6.03 4.42
N ASN A 127 -17.78 6.46 5.65
CA ASN A 127 -17.62 7.87 6.04
C ASN A 127 -16.15 8.25 6.34
N ASP A 128 -15.15 7.49 5.87
CA ASP A 128 -13.74 7.85 6.14
C ASP A 128 -13.38 9.16 5.40
N PRO A 129 -12.98 10.23 6.12
CA PRO A 129 -12.70 11.54 5.52
C PRO A 129 -11.31 11.66 4.90
N ARG A 130 -10.51 10.58 4.93
CA ARG A 130 -9.09 10.58 4.54
C ARG A 130 -8.81 9.65 3.37
N VAL A 131 -9.34 8.42 3.45
CA VAL A 131 -9.26 7.43 2.38
C VAL A 131 -10.68 7.16 1.94
N ALA A 132 -11.07 7.79 0.83
CA ALA A 132 -12.42 7.73 0.32
C ALA A 132 -12.84 6.27 0.06
N GLN A 133 -14.12 5.96 0.26
CA GLN A 133 -14.66 4.60 0.03
C GLN A 133 -14.34 4.06 -1.38
N SER A 134 -14.28 4.95 -2.37
CA SER A 134 -13.91 4.61 -3.75
C SER A 134 -12.58 3.89 -3.87
N GLU A 135 -11.63 4.09 -2.94
CA GLU A 135 -10.35 3.38 -2.93
C GLU A 135 -10.50 1.88 -2.69
N SER A 136 -11.49 1.46 -1.90
CA SER A 136 -11.82 0.04 -1.73
C SER A 136 -12.75 -0.46 -2.83
N ASP A 137 -13.73 0.35 -3.23
CA ASP A 137 -14.70 -0.05 -4.26
C ASP A 137 -14.03 -0.32 -5.62
N GLN A 138 -12.90 0.33 -5.93
CA GLN A 138 -12.18 0.10 -7.19
C GLN A 138 -11.38 -1.22 -7.21
N ILE A 139 -11.15 -1.85 -6.06
CA ILE A 139 -10.52 -3.19 -5.98
C ILE A 139 -11.57 -4.29 -6.08
N ALA A 140 -12.73 -4.11 -5.43
CA ALA A 140 -13.72 -5.17 -5.19
C ALA A 140 -14.78 -5.34 -6.31
N ARG A 141 -14.54 -4.78 -7.49
CA ARG A 141 -15.47 -4.83 -8.64
C ARG A 141 -15.20 -5.99 -9.58
#